data_AF-A0A7S2KRW5-F1
#
_entry.id   AF-A0A7S2KRW5-F1
#
_cell.length_a   1.000
_cell.length_b   1.000
_cell.length_c   1.000
_cell.angle_alpha   90.00
_cell.angle_beta   90.00
_cell.angle_gamma   90.00
#
_symmetry.space_group_name_H-M   'P 1'
#
loop_
_entity.id
_entity.type
_entity.pdbx_description
1 polymer ?
#
loop_
_entity_poly.entity_id
_entity_poly.type
_entity_poly.pdbx_seq_one_letter_code
_entity_poly.pdbx_strand_id
1 'polypeptide(L)'
;DYYHTTGIWQRIARHPMFENVSLAVITLNAVWISIDLDFNAAATILQAPLIFQIADNSFCLFFVLELLVRFCAFRRKRDCLRDTWFVFDSGLAALMVLETWAIPMALLT
;
A
#
# COMPACT_ATOMS: atom_id res chain seq x y z
N ASP A 1 8.23 -14.48 -16.09
CA ASP A 1 8.82 -14.84 -14.79
C ASP A 1 10.00 -13.89 -14.50
N TYR A 2 9.76 -12.83 -13.75
CA TYR A 2 10.71 -11.70 -13.56
C TYR A 2 11.44 -11.72 -12.21
N TYR A 3 11.14 -12.71 -11.37
CA TYR A 3 11.67 -12.83 -10.02
C TYR A 3 13.03 -13.56 -9.97
N HIS A 4 13.77 -13.36 -8.88
CA HIS A 4 14.99 -14.12 -8.60
C HIS A 4 14.71 -15.64 -8.56
N THR A 5 15.66 -16.47 -8.98
CA THR A 5 15.48 -17.94 -8.96
C THR A 5 15.63 -18.54 -7.55
N THR A 6 16.24 -17.81 -6.62
CA THR A 6 16.47 -18.20 -5.23
C THR A 6 16.31 -16.99 -4.30
N GLY A 7 15.89 -17.21 -3.05
CA GLY A 7 15.83 -16.18 -2.01
C GLY A 7 14.52 -16.16 -1.22
N ILE A 8 14.56 -15.60 -0.02
CA ILE A 8 13.40 -15.51 0.89
C ILE A 8 12.31 -14.59 0.30
N TRP A 9 12.70 -13.45 -0.27
CA TRP A 9 11.78 -12.46 -0.85
C TRP A 9 10.98 -13.00 -2.03
N GLN A 10 11.62 -13.74 -2.93
CA GLN A 10 10.90 -14.40 -4.04
C GLN A 10 9.99 -15.52 -3.54
N ARG A 11 10.40 -16.28 -2.52
CA ARG A 11 9.56 -17.33 -1.94
C ARG A 11 8.29 -16.76 -1.33
N ILE A 12 8.39 -15.62 -0.65
CA ILE A 12 7.23 -14.91 -0.07
C ILE A 12 6.36 -14.33 -1.20
N ALA A 13 6.96 -13.60 -2.16
CA ALA A 13 6.22 -12.93 -3.22
C ALA A 13 5.49 -13.90 -4.18
N ARG A 14 5.99 -15.14 -4.34
CA ARG A 14 5.33 -16.19 -5.14
C ARG A 14 4.32 -17.02 -4.36
N HIS A 15 4.20 -16.82 -3.06
CA HIS A 15 3.29 -17.63 -2.26
C HIS A 15 1.85 -17.18 -2.51
N PRO A 16 0.91 -18.07 -2.88
CA PRO A 16 -0.47 -17.68 -3.21
C PRO A 16 -1.22 -17.04 -2.04
N MET A 17 -0.86 -17.37 -0.80
CA MET A 17 -1.39 -16.69 0.38
C MET A 17 -1.01 -15.22 0.43
N PHE A 18 0.17 -14.84 -0.08
CA PHE A 18 0.61 -13.45 -0.10
C PHE A 18 -0.31 -12.62 -1.00
N GLU A 19 -0.55 -13.09 -2.24
CA GLU A 19 -1.48 -12.45 -3.17
C GLU A 19 -2.91 -12.36 -2.63
N ASN A 20 -3.42 -13.44 -2.03
CA ASN A 20 -4.76 -13.43 -1.43
C ASN A 20 -4.87 -12.47 -0.24
N VAL A 21 -3.83 -12.35 0.58
CA VAL A 21 -3.79 -11.39 1.69
C VAL A 21 -3.72 -9.96 1.17
N SER A 22 -2.89 -9.69 0.15
CA SER A 22 -2.84 -8.39 -0.53
C SER A 22 -4.23 -7.96 -1.02
N LEU A 23 -4.91 -8.85 -1.74
CA LEU A 23 -6.27 -8.62 -2.25
C LEU A 23 -7.29 -8.39 -1.14
N ALA A 24 -7.21 -9.16 -0.06
CA ALA A 24 -8.07 -8.97 1.11
C ALA A 24 -7.83 -7.60 1.76
N VAL A 25 -6.58 -7.16 1.90
CA VAL A 25 -6.24 -5.86 2.48
C VAL A 25 -6.69 -4.71 1.57
N ILE A 26 -6.56 -4.83 0.24
CA ILE A 26 -7.12 -3.85 -0.72
C ILE A 26 -8.62 -3.71 -0.53
N THR A 27 -9.33 -4.83 -0.39
CA THR A 27 -10.78 -4.82 -0.17
C THR A 27 -11.14 -4.16 1.16
N LEU A 28 -10.42 -4.51 2.24
CA LEU A 28 -10.60 -3.91 3.55
C LEU A 28 -10.30 -2.40 3.54
N ASN A 29 -9.28 -1.97 2.79
CA ASN A 29 -8.94 -0.57 2.63
C ASN A 29 -10.04 0.21 1.89
N ALA A 30 -10.63 -0.36 0.84
CA ALA A 30 -11.77 0.27 0.15
C ALA A 30 -13.01 0.41 1.07
N VAL A 31 -13.30 -0.61 1.89
CA VAL A 31 -14.34 -0.53 2.92
C VAL A 31 -14.01 0.54 3.95
N TRP A 32 -12.74 0.63 4.38
CA TRP A 32 -12.28 1.63 5.32
C TRP A 32 -12.45 3.05 4.79
N ILE A 33 -12.06 3.32 3.53
CA ILE A 33 -12.28 4.61 2.86
C ILE A 33 -13.77 4.97 2.85
N SER A 34 -14.65 3.98 2.65
CA SER A 34 -16.10 4.23 2.68
C SER A 34 -16.58 4.64 4.08
N ILE A 35 -16.05 4.01 5.13
CA ILE A 35 -16.34 4.36 6.53
C ILE A 35 -15.77 5.75 6.85
N ASP A 36 -14.55 6.05 6.42
CA ASP A 36 -13.92 7.35 6.65
C ASP A 36 -14.75 8.48 6.02
N LEU A 37 -15.18 8.31 4.77
CA LEU A 37 -16.03 9.29 4.08
C LEU A 37 -17.36 9.60 4.80
N ASP A 38 -17.96 8.61 5.46
CA ASP A 38 -19.25 8.77 6.15
C ASP A 38 -19.10 9.27 7.60
N PHE A 39 -18.04 8.87 8.31
CA PHE A 39 -17.89 9.09 9.76
C PHE A 39 -16.81 10.08 10.15
N ASN A 40 -15.89 10.43 9.24
CA ASN A 40 -14.83 11.39 9.50
C ASN A 40 -15.20 12.76 8.94
N ALA A 41 -15.64 13.67 9.81
CA ALA A 41 -15.93 15.05 9.44
C ALA A 41 -14.68 15.93 9.31
N ALA A 42 -13.48 15.39 9.56
CA ALA A 42 -12.25 16.14 9.47
C ALA A 42 -11.84 16.34 8.01
N ALA A 43 -11.50 17.57 7.64
CA ALA A 43 -11.03 17.89 6.29
C ALA A 43 -9.62 17.33 6.00
N THR A 44 -8.90 16.89 7.03
CA THR A 44 -7.53 16.37 6.94
C THR A 44 -7.28 15.29 7.99
N ILE A 45 -6.40 14.34 7.70
CA ILE A 45 -5.97 13.29 8.64
C ILE A 45 -5.43 13.88 9.96
N LEU A 46 -4.74 15.04 9.91
CA LEU A 46 -4.20 15.69 11.11
C LEU A 46 -5.28 16.12 12.11
N GLN A 47 -6.49 16.41 11.63
CA GLN A 47 -7.64 16.81 12.44
C GLN A 47 -8.55 15.63 12.77
N ALA A 48 -8.36 14.49 12.10
CA ALA A 48 -9.15 13.29 12.30
C ALA A 48 -8.89 12.70 13.70
N PRO A 49 -9.88 12.03 14.31
CA PRO A 49 -9.67 11.30 15.55
C PRO A 49 -8.55 10.26 15.43
N LEU A 50 -7.88 9.96 16.55
CA LEU A 50 -6.71 9.06 16.58
C LEU A 50 -6.95 7.70 15.92
N ILE A 51 -8.16 7.16 16.01
CA ILE A 51 -8.50 5.88 15.40
C ILE A 51 -8.36 5.91 13.86
N PHE A 52 -8.73 7.01 13.22
CA PHE A 52 -8.63 7.17 11.77
C PHE A 52 -7.18 7.31 11.34
N GLN A 53 -6.43 8.16 12.05
CA GLN A 53 -4.99 8.31 11.80
C GLN A 53 -4.22 6.99 11.90
N ILE A 54 -4.50 6.19 12.94
CA ILE A 54 -3.83 4.90 13.15
C ILE A 54 -4.21 3.92 12.04
N ALA A 55 -5.49 3.84 11.68
CA ALA A 55 -5.95 2.93 10.64
C ALA A 55 -5.30 3.25 9.27
N ASP A 56 -5.32 4.51 8.84
CA ASP A 56 -4.74 4.92 7.56
C ASP A 56 -3.24 4.67 7.50
N ASN A 57 -2.51 5.04 8.56
CA ASN A 57 -1.07 4.74 8.63
C ASN A 57 -0.78 3.23 8.64
N SER A 58 -1.67 2.41 9.22
CA SER A 58 -1.53 0.95 9.23
C SER A 58 -1.69 0.37 7.82
N PHE A 59 -2.70 0.82 7.07
CA PHE A 59 -2.89 0.43 5.67
C PHE A 59 -1.73 0.90 4.80
N CYS A 60 -1.32 2.16 4.94
CA CYS A 60 -0.18 2.72 4.22
C CYS A 60 1.10 1.90 4.49
N LEU A 61 1.39 1.56 5.75
CA LEU A 61 2.55 0.75 6.11
C LEU A 61 2.48 -0.64 5.48
N PHE A 62 1.31 -1.29 5.50
CA PHE A 62 1.12 -2.60 4.89
C PHE A 62 1.42 -2.56 3.38
N PHE A 63 0.83 -1.61 2.65
CA PHE A 63 1.07 -1.47 1.21
C PHE A 63 2.52 -1.15 0.87
N VAL A 64 3.19 -0.31 1.66
CA VAL A 64 4.62 -0.02 1.48
C VAL A 64 5.46 -1.27 1.70
N LEU A 65 5.19 -2.05 2.76
CA LEU A 65 5.93 -3.29 3.03
C LEU A 65 5.70 -4.35 1.95
N GLU A 66 4.45 -4.52 1.51
CA GLU A 66 4.11 -5.40 0.40
C GLU A 66 4.88 -5.02 -0.87
N LEU A 67 4.86 -3.73 -1.22
CA LEU A 67 5.55 -3.22 -2.39
C LEU A 67 7.06 -3.44 -2.28
N LEU A 68 7.65 -3.24 -1.10
CA LEU A 68 9.06 -3.52 -0.83
C LEU A 68 9.39 -5.00 -1.00
N VAL A 69 8.57 -5.91 -0.47
CA VAL A 69 8.74 -7.35 -0.63
C VAL A 69 8.74 -7.74 -2.11
N ARG A 70 7.74 -7.28 -2.88
CA ARG A 70 7.64 -7.57 -4.32
C ARG A 70 8.79 -6.93 -5.09
N PHE A 71 9.17 -5.70 -4.77
CA PHE A 71 10.30 -5.01 -5.37
C PHE A 71 11.61 -5.77 -5.14
N CYS A 72 11.85 -6.29 -3.94
CA CYS A 72 12.99 -7.11 -3.58
C CYS A 72 12.99 -8.48 -4.27
N ALA A 73 11.82 -9.01 -4.64
CA ALA A 73 11.70 -10.25 -5.39
C ALA A 73 12.12 -10.13 -6.86
N PHE A 74 11.99 -8.96 -7.49
CA PHE A 74 12.36 -8.75 -8.90
C PHE A 74 13.86 -8.86 -9.16
N ARG A 75 14.24 -9.71 -10.12
CA ARG A 75 15.63 -9.92 -10.57
C ARG A 75 16.18 -8.73 -11.34
N ARG A 76 15.34 -8.08 -12.15
CA ARG A 76 15.65 -6.85 -12.87
C ARG A 76 14.62 -5.81 -12.48
N LYS A 77 15.05 -4.72 -11.83
CA LYS A 77 14.14 -3.68 -11.31
C LYS A 77 13.26 -3.04 -12.40
N ARG A 78 13.77 -2.95 -13.63
CA ARG A 78 13.02 -2.45 -14.80
C ARG A 78 11.81 -3.32 -15.17
N ASP A 79 11.82 -4.59 -14.79
CA ASP A 79 10.71 -5.49 -15.09
C ASP A 79 9.50 -5.24 -14.16
N CYS A 80 9.65 -4.48 -13.07
CA CYS A 80 8.52 -4.15 -12.19
C CYS A 80 7.48 -3.25 -12.90
N LEU A 81 7.92 -2.39 -13.82
CA LEU A 81 7.03 -1.52 -14.61
C LEU A 81 6.30 -2.28 -15.72
N ARG A 82 6.71 -3.52 -16.02
CA ARG A 82 6.04 -4.39 -16.99
C ARG A 82 5.02 -5.31 -16.34
N ASP A 83 5.07 -5.44 -15.02
CA ASP A 83 4.13 -6.24 -14.25
C ASP A 83 2.92 -5.36 -13.90
N THR A 84 1.80 -5.57 -14.60
CA THR A 84 0.57 -4.78 -14.42
C THR A 84 0.08 -4.80 -12.97
N TRP A 85 0.26 -5.93 -12.28
CA TRP A 85 -0.20 -6.08 -10.91
C TRP A 85 0.67 -5.28 -9.94
N PHE A 86 1.99 -5.30 -10.15
CA PHE A 86 2.90 -4.44 -9.41
C PHE A 86 2.66 -2.95 -9.68
N VAL A 87 2.41 -2.55 -10.93
CA VAL A 87 2.12 -1.16 -11.28
C VAL A 87 0.85 -0.68 -10.59
N PHE A 88 -0.21 -1.50 -10.60
CA PHE A 88 -1.45 -1.20 -9.88
C PHE A 88 -1.22 -0.99 -8.38
N ASP A 89 -0.57 -1.95 -7.70
CA ASP A 89 -0.32 -1.85 -6.26
C ASP A 89 0.62 -0.69 -5.91
N SER A 90 1.60 -0.39 -6.77
CA SER A 90 2.45 0.80 -6.59
C SER A 90 1.68 2.12 -6.71
N GLY A 91 0.67 2.17 -7.57
CA GLY A 91 -0.21 3.32 -7.71
C GLY A 91 -1.06 3.54 -6.45
N LEU A 92 -1.66 2.46 -5.93
CA LEU A 92 -2.41 2.51 -4.67
C LEU A 92 -1.53 2.95 -3.49
N ALA A 93 -0.35 2.36 -3.35
CA ALA A 93 0.61 2.74 -2.32
C ALA A 93 1.05 4.20 -2.45
N ALA A 94 1.28 4.69 -3.67
CA ALA A 94 1.65 6.08 -3.91
C ALA A 94 0.52 7.05 -3.53
N LEU A 95 -0.73 6.72 -3.85
CA LEU A 95 -1.89 7.51 -3.44
C LEU A 95 -2.04 7.56 -1.91
N MET A 96 -1.91 6.41 -1.24
CA MET A 96 -1.92 6.33 0.23
C MET A 96 -0.82 7.20 0.86
N VAL A 97 0.43 7.08 0.38
CA VAL A 97 1.54 7.89 0.89
C VAL A 97 1.31 9.39 0.64
N LEU A 98 0.77 9.73 -0.53
CA LEU A 98 0.45 11.12 -0.86
C LEU A 98 -0.58 11.69 0.11
N GLU A 99 -1.65 10.95 0.37
CA GLU A 99 -2.72 11.35 1.27
C GLU A 99 -2.24 11.43 2.73
N THR A 100 -1.59 10.39 3.22
CA THR A 100 -1.22 10.27 4.64
C THR A 100 -0.01 11.13 5.01
N TRP A 101 0.92 11.40 4.09
CA TRP A 101 2.18 12.10 4.39
C TRP A 101 2.35 13.39 3.60
N ALA A 102 2.18 13.36 2.27
CA ALA A 102 2.51 14.50 1.42
C ALA A 102 1.53 15.68 1.59
N ILE A 103 0.22 15.41 1.64
CA ILE A 103 -0.81 16.44 1.83
C ILE A 103 -0.64 17.13 3.20
N PRO A 104 -0.55 16.40 4.34
CA PRO A 104 -0.27 17.00 5.63
C PRO A 104 1.00 17.85 5.66
N MET A 105 2.10 17.36 5.09
CA MET A 105 3.36 18.12 5.04
C MET A 105 3.22 19.42 4.25
N ALA A 106 2.54 19.38 3.10
CA ALA A 106 2.31 20.57 2.28
C ALA A 106 1.36 21.59 2.93
N LEU A 107 0.43 21.14 3.79
CA LEU A 107 -0.46 22.03 4.54
C LEU A 107 0.21 22.67 5.77
N LEU A 108 1.30 22.07 6.25
CA LEU A 108 2.08 22.57 7.40
C LEU A 108 3.18 23.57 7.01
N THR A 109 3.51 23.69 5.72
CA THR A 109 4.46 24.67 5.15
C THR A 109 3.76 25.94 4.70
#